data_AF-A0A6V7GVF7-F1
#
_entry.id   AF-A0A6V7GVF7-F1
#
_cell.length_a   1.000
_cell.length_b   1.000
_cell.length_c   1.000
_cell.angle_alpha   90.00
_cell.angle_beta   90.00
_cell.angle_gamma   90.00
#
_symmetry.space_group_name_H-M   'P 1'
#
loop_
_entity.id
_entity.type
_entity.pdbx_description
1 polymer ?
#
loop_
_entity_poly.entity_id
_entity_poly.type
_entity_poly.pdbx_seq_one_letter_code
_entity_poly.pdbx_strand_id
1 'polypeptide(L)' 'HVVLPKEMIKLVPTTHLLSEQEWRAIGVQQSQGWVHYMIHKP' A
#
# COMPACT_ATOMS: atom_id res chain seq x y z
N HIS A 1 -1.57 -9.40 -3.44
CA HIS A 1 -1.88 -8.13 -4.12
C HIS A 1 -3.15 -7.56 -3.49
N VAL A 2 -3.26 -6.24 -3.36
CA VAL A 2 -4.45 -5.56 -2.80
C VAL A 2 -4.96 -4.60 -3.87
N VAL A 3 -6.27 -4.61 -4.11
CA VAL A 3 -6.90 -3.67 -5.04
C VAL A 3 -7.41 -2.48 -4.24
N LEU A 4 -6.92 -1.29 -4.55
CA LEU A 4 -7.32 -0.05 -3.88
C LEU A 4 -8.32 0.73 -4.74
N PRO A 5 -9.33 1.39 -4.12
CA PRO A 5 -10.16 2.38 -4.79
C PRO A 5 -9.33 3.50 -5.43
N LYS A 6 -9.79 4.04 -6.57
CA LYS A 6 -9.06 5.09 -7.33
C LYS A 6 -8.74 6.34 -6.50
N GLU A 7 -9.61 6.68 -5.56
CA GLU A 7 -9.44 7.84 -4.69
C GLU A 7 -8.27 7.69 -3.71
N MET A 8 -7.99 6.46 -3.28
CA MET A 8 -6.91 6.13 -2.36
C MET A 8 -5.54 6.04 -3.03
N ILE A 9 -5.49 5.89 -4.36
CA ILE A 9 -4.23 5.81 -5.11
C ILE A 9 -3.37 7.06 -4.88
N LYS A 10 -4.00 8.23 -4.71
CA LYS A 10 -3.30 9.50 -4.42
C LYS A 10 -2.55 9.50 -3.08
N LEU A 11 -2.91 8.60 -2.17
CA LEU A 11 -2.27 8.45 -0.86
C LEU A 11 -1.09 7.48 -0.89
N VAL A 12 -0.93 6.72 -1.98
CA VAL A 12 0.16 5.75 -2.13
C VAL A 12 1.38 6.46 -2.73
N PRO A 13 2.50 6.54 -2.00
CA PRO A 13 3.75 7.08 -2.52
C PRO A 13 4.26 6.22 -3.68
N THR A 14 4.73 6.84 -4.75
CA THR A 14 5.36 6.15 -5.89
C THR A 14 6.89 6.15 -5.81
N THR A 15 7.46 6.84 -4.82
CA THR A 15 8.91 7.00 -4.63
C THR A 15 9.55 5.83 -3.89
N HIS A 16 8.79 5.09 -3.10
CA HIS A 16 9.27 3.99 -2.26
C HIS A 16 8.16 2.97 -1.95
N LEU A 17 8.55 1.80 -1.45
CA LEU A 17 7.64 0.77 -0.95
C LEU A 17 7.07 1.17 0.42
N LEU A 18 5.84 0.73 0.69
CA LEU A 18 5.13 1.06 1.93
C LEU A 18 5.56 0.11 3.06
N SER A 19 5.97 0.67 4.19
CA SER A 19 6.08 -0.08 5.44
C SER A 19 4.69 -0.52 5.95
N GLU A 20 4.68 -1.48 6.89
CA GLU A 20 3.44 -1.93 7.54
C GLU A 20 2.63 -0.79 8.14
N GLN A 21 3.30 0.18 8.75
CA GLN A 21 2.65 1.32 9.36
C GLN A 21 1.99 2.25 8.33
N GLU A 22 2.64 2.47 7.18
CA GLU A 22 2.14 3.38 6.16
C GLU A 22 0.95 2.80 5.40
N TRP A 23 0.99 1.52 5.00
CA TRP A 23 -0.20 0.92 4.35
C TRP A 23 -1.37 0.78 5.31
N ARG A 24 -1.11 0.54 6.62
CA ARG A 24 -2.17 0.57 7.65
C ARG A 24 -2.76 1.96 7.82
N ALA A 25 -1.95 3.02 7.76
CA ALA A 25 -2.40 4.41 7.86
C ALA A 25 -3.30 4.82 6.67
N ILE A 26 -3.06 4.24 5.49
CA ILE A 26 -3.92 4.42 4.30
C ILE A 26 -5.26 3.67 4.46
N GLY A 27 -5.39 2.80 5.46
CA GLY A 27 -6.60 2.03 5.73
C GLY A 27 -6.58 0.61 5.16
N VAL A 28 -5.42 0.13 4.67
CA VAL A 28 -5.28 -1.27 4.30
C VAL A 28 -5.26 -2.11 5.59
N GLN A 29 -6.13 -3.12 5.65
CA GLN A 29 -6.23 -4.02 6.79
C GLN A 29 -5.81 -5.42 6.37
N GLN A 30 -4.73 -5.92 6.96
CA GLN A 30 -4.26 -7.29 6.85
C GLN A 30 -3.69 -7.76 8.19
N SER A 31 -3.42 -9.06 8.29
CA SER A 31 -2.68 -9.63 9.41
C SER A 31 -1.29 -8.98 9.53
N GLN A 32 -0.61 -9.18 10.67
CA GLN A 32 0.76 -8.70 10.83
C GLN A 32 1.73 -9.45 9.90
N GLY A 33 2.82 -8.78 9.50
CA GLY A 33 3.92 -9.42 8.75
C GLY A 33 3.79 -9.34 7.23
N TRP A 34 2.77 -8.64 6.72
CA TRP A 34 2.66 -8.37 5.29
C TRP A 34 3.61 -7.24 4.88
N VAL A 35 4.37 -7.51 3.82
CA VAL A 35 5.36 -6.58 3.27
C VAL A 35 4.93 -6.16 1.87
N HIS A 36 4.89 -4.85 1.62
CA HIS A 36 4.78 -4.32 0.28
C HIS A 36 6.15 -4.44 -0.40
N TYR A 37 6.33 -5.46 -1.23
CA TYR A 37 7.66 -5.83 -1.78
C TYR A 37 7.92 -5.31 -3.20
N MET A 38 6.89 -4.85 -3.92
CA MET A 38 7.02 -4.29 -5.26
C MET A 38 5.90 -3.31 -5.58
N ILE A 39 6.22 -2.25 -6.34
CA ILE A 39 5.23 -1.37 -6.96
C ILE A 39 4.96 -1.90 -8.36
N HIS A 40 3.72 -2.32 -8.62
CA HIS A 40 3.30 -2.67 -9.96
C HIS A 40 2.93 -1.39 -10.73
N LYS A 41 3.76 -1.02 -11.71
CA LYS A 41 3.41 0.00 -12.72
C LYS A 41 2.81 -0.74 -13.92
N PRO A 42 1.57 -0.41 -14.35
CA PRO A 42 1.06 -0.87 -15.63
C PRO A 42 1.87 -0.30 -16.80
#